data_AF-A0AB94IN13-F1
#
_entry.id   AF-A0AB94IN13-F1
#
_cell.length_a   1.000
_cell.length_b   1.000
_cell.length_c   1.000
_cell.angle_alpha   90.00
_cell.angle_beta   90.00
_cell.angle_gamma   90.00
#
_symmetry.space_group_name_H-M   'P 1'
#
loop_
_entity.id
_entity.type
_entity.pdbx_description
1 polymer ?
#
loop_
_entity_poly.entity_id
_entity_poly.type
_entity_poly.pdbx_seq_one_letter_code
_entity_poly.pdbx_strand_id
1 'polypeptide(L)'
;MRFLYKRPKMELIDKEINSLLEIMTSDAFIYLDLFVISLVFTLLLSPVLQSISVSILFFFVSFAAFFSLYFFVFNRLVKKN
;
A
#
# COMPACT_ATOMS: atom_id res chain seq x y z
N MET A 1 -28.88 27.26 20.23
CA MET A 1 -28.04 27.33 19.01
C MET A 1 -27.45 25.96 18.67
N ARG A 2 -28.25 25.04 18.13
CA ARG A 2 -27.77 23.74 17.62
C ARG A 2 -28.57 23.22 16.40
N PHE A 3 -29.49 24.03 15.87
CA PHE A 3 -30.38 23.68 14.76
C PHE A 3 -29.88 24.14 13.38
N LEU A 4 -28.70 24.79 13.32
CA LEU A 4 -28.09 25.29 12.08
C LEU A 4 -26.92 24.43 11.59
N TYR A 5 -26.76 23.20 12.10
CA TYR A 5 -25.90 22.24 11.41
C TYR A 5 -26.69 21.69 10.22
N LYS A 6 -26.63 22.42 9.09
CA LYS A 6 -27.04 21.91 7.77
C LYS A 6 -26.37 20.54 7.61
N ARG A 7 -27.15 19.46 7.71
CA ARG A 7 -26.63 18.11 7.45
C ARG A 7 -26.01 18.15 6.05
N PRO A 8 -24.70 17.88 5.89
CA PRO A 8 -24.11 17.80 4.57
C PRO A 8 -24.90 16.75 3.77
N LYS A 9 -25.25 17.09 2.52
CA LYS A 9 -26.02 16.20 1.66
C LYS A 9 -25.22 14.89 1.53
N MET A 10 -25.78 13.77 2.01
CA MET A 10 -25.08 12.48 1.99
C MET A 10 -24.60 12.10 0.59
N GLU A 11 -25.34 12.50 -0.45
CA GLU A 11 -24.96 12.32 -1.85
C GLU A 11 -23.60 12.95 -2.24
N LEU A 12 -23.20 14.06 -1.62
CA LEU A 12 -21.89 14.68 -1.87
C LEU A 12 -20.77 13.90 -1.17
N ILE A 13 -21.06 13.42 0.04
CA ILE A 13 -20.12 12.60 0.82
C ILE A 13 -19.90 11.26 0.13
N ASP A 14 -20.96 10.62 -0.37
CA ASP A 14 -20.85 9.33 -1.06
C ASP A 14 -20.03 9.43 -2.35
N LYS A 15 -20.15 10.55 -3.09
CA LYS A 15 -19.31 10.80 -4.28
C LYS A 15 -17.84 10.98 -3.94
N GLU A 16 -17.54 11.74 -2.89
CA GLU A 16 -16.16 11.92 -2.43
C GLU A 16 -15.58 10.60 -1.91
N ILE A 17 -16.34 9.83 -1.13
CA ILE A 17 -15.92 8.52 -0.64
C ILE A 17 -15.66 7.56 -1.80
N ASN A 18 -16.55 7.48 -2.79
CA ASN A 18 -16.37 6.59 -3.94
C ASN A 18 -15.14 6.98 -4.78
N SER A 19 -14.90 8.28 -4.97
CA SER A 19 -13.69 8.78 -5.64
C SER A 19 -12.42 8.40 -4.86
N LEU A 20 -12.44 8.57 -3.54
CA LEU A 20 -11.33 8.13 -2.68
C LEU A 20 -11.11 6.62 -2.73
N LEU A 21 -12.18 5.83 -2.77
CA LEU A 21 -12.10 4.37 -2.81
C LEU A 21 -11.54 3.87 -4.15
N GLU A 22 -11.89 4.52 -5.25
CA GLU A 22 -11.28 4.27 -6.58
C GLU A 22 -9.77 4.60 -6.58
N ILE A 23 -9.38 5.71 -5.93
CA ILE A 23 -7.97 6.09 -5.79
C ILE A 23 -7.22 5.08 -4.91
N MET A 24 -7.80 4.65 -3.79
CA MET A 24 -7.20 3.68 -2.87
C MET A 24 -7.05 2.28 -3.46
N THR A 25 -7.85 1.92 -4.46
CA THR A 25 -7.77 0.63 -5.16
C THR A 25 -6.84 0.65 -6.37
N SER A 26 -6.25 1.80 -6.68
CA SER A 26 -5.26 1.93 -7.75
C SER A 26 -4.00 1.13 -7.43
N ASP A 27 -3.49 0.42 -8.44
CA ASP A 27 -2.24 -0.34 -8.38
C ASP A 27 -1.05 0.51 -7.88
N ALA A 28 -1.09 1.83 -8.11
CA ALA A 28 -0.07 2.75 -7.64
C ALA A 28 0.09 2.76 -6.11
N PHE A 29 -1.01 2.71 -5.35
CA PHE A 29 -0.97 2.66 -3.88
C PHE A 29 -0.46 1.32 -3.38
N ILE A 30 -0.77 0.24 -4.10
CA ILE A 30 -0.27 -1.10 -3.78
C ILE A 30 1.26 -1.13 -3.91
N TYR A 31 1.83 -0.61 -5.00
CA TYR A 31 3.28 -0.54 -5.16
C TYR A 31 3.95 0.36 -4.11
N LEU A 32 3.30 1.47 -3.73
CA LEU A 32 3.78 2.36 -2.68
C LEU A 32 3.80 1.64 -1.32
N ASP A 33 2.73 0.92 -0.97
CA ASP A 33 2.67 0.15 0.26
C ASP A 33 3.74 -0.96 0.30
N LEU A 34 3.95 -1.68 -0.80
CA LEU A 34 5.03 -2.67 -0.90
C LEU A 34 6.41 -2.03 -0.68
N PHE A 35 6.64 -0.84 -1.23
CA PHE A 35 7.89 -0.09 -1.04
C PHE A 35 8.09 0.27 0.43
N VAL A 36 7.06 0.82 1.09
CA VAL A 36 7.11 1.19 2.51
C VAL A 36 7.34 -0.04 3.39
N ILE A 37 6.64 -1.14 3.15
CA ILE A 37 6.81 -2.39 3.90
C ILE A 37 8.24 -2.94 3.76
N SER A 38 8.78 -2.95 2.54
CA SER A 38 10.16 -3.39 2.28
C SER A 38 11.19 -2.52 2.99
N LEU A 39 10.90 -1.22 3.09
CA LEU A 39 11.77 -0.24 3.76
C LEU A 39 11.74 -0.46 5.28
N VAL A 40 10.55 -0.59 5.86
CA VAL A 40 10.38 -0.89 7.30
C VAL A 40 11.08 -2.21 7.65
N PHE A 41 10.92 -3.24 6.83
CA PHE A 41 11.56 -4.54 7.05
C PHE A 41 13.09 -4.43 7.02
N THR A 42 13.63 -3.65 6.08
CA THR A 42 15.07 -3.39 5.98
C THR A 42 15.59 -2.60 7.17
N LEU A 43 14.86 -1.59 7.64
CA LEU A 43 15.24 -0.81 8.83
C LEU A 43 15.23 -1.67 10.10
N LEU A 44 14.22 -2.53 10.28
CA LEU A 44 14.14 -3.44 11.41
C LEU A 44 15.29 -4.46 11.41
N LEU A 45 15.74 -4.90 10.23
CA LEU A 45 16.88 -5.83 10.10
C LEU A 45 18.25 -5.12 10.02
N SER A 46 18.27 -3.79 9.86
CA SER A 46 19.49 -2.99 9.80
C SER A 46 20.48 -3.21 10.95
N PRO A 47 20.09 -3.42 12.22
CA PRO A 47 21.07 -3.70 13.28
C PRO A 47 21.78 -5.06 13.13
N VAL A 48 21.21 -5.98 12.35
CA VAL A 48 21.81 -7.29 12.07
C VAL A 48 22.73 -7.24 10.83
N LEU A 49 22.49 -6.27 9.95
CA LEU A 49 23.22 -6.12 8.69
C LEU A 49 24.51 -5.32 8.93
N GLN A 50 25.66 -5.98 8.67
CA GLN A 50 26.99 -5.44 8.99
C GLN A 50 27.40 -4.22 8.14
N SER A 51 26.77 -4.01 6.98
CA SER A 51 27.14 -2.93 6.08
C SER A 51 25.95 -2.36 5.29
N ILE A 52 26.05 -1.08 4.95
CA ILE A 52 25.02 -0.33 4.21
C ILE A 52 24.75 -0.97 2.85
N SER A 53 25.80 -1.47 2.17
CA SER A 53 25.65 -2.16 0.88
C SER A 53 24.80 -3.43 0.98
N VAL A 54 24.95 -4.19 2.07
CA VAL A 54 24.14 -5.41 2.29
C VAL A 54 22.70 -5.02 2.63
N SER A 55 22.46 -3.92 3.34
CA SER A 55 21.10 -3.41 3.58
C SER A 55 20.41 -2.98 2.28
N ILE A 56 21.11 -2.35 1.35
CA ILE A 56 20.57 -1.97 0.05
C ILE A 56 20.22 -3.23 -0.78
N LEU A 57 21.11 -4.22 -0.83
CA LEU A 57 20.83 -5.48 -1.52
C LEU A 57 19.64 -6.22 -0.90
N PHE A 58 19.58 -6.26 0.43
CA PHE A 58 18.47 -6.87 1.16
C PHE A 58 17.13 -6.17 0.88
N PHE A 59 17.13 -4.84 0.78
CA PHE A 59 15.96 -4.06 0.39
C PHE A 59 15.47 -4.45 -1.01
N PHE A 60 16.35 -4.52 -2.01
CA PHE A 60 15.93 -4.91 -3.37
C PHE A 60 15.42 -6.35 -3.43
N VAL A 61 16.06 -7.29 -2.71
CA VAL A 61 15.63 -8.69 -2.67
C VAL A 61 14.26 -8.82 -1.99
N SER A 62 14.04 -8.16 -0.85
CA SER A 62 12.76 -8.18 -0.16
C SER A 62 11.65 -7.53 -0.98
N PHE A 63 11.92 -6.39 -1.62
CA PHE A 63 10.98 -5.73 -2.53
C PHE A 63 10.60 -6.65 -3.71
N ALA A 64 11.58 -7.29 -4.34
CA ALA A 64 11.33 -8.24 -5.42
C ALA A 64 10.54 -9.47 -4.97
N ALA A 65 10.81 -9.99 -3.76
CA ALA A 65 10.09 -11.11 -3.18
C ALA A 65 8.62 -10.76 -2.91
N PHE A 66 8.35 -9.61 -2.29
CA PHE A 66 6.97 -9.16 -2.04
C PHE A 66 6.22 -8.84 -3.34
N PHE A 67 6.91 -8.26 -4.33
CA PHE A 67 6.33 -8.00 -5.65
C PHE A 67 5.97 -9.30 -6.37
N SER A 68 6.86 -10.29 -6.34
CA SER A 68 6.60 -11.61 -6.92
C SER A 68 5.44 -12.32 -6.23
N LEU A 69 5.36 -12.23 -4.90
CA LEU A 69 4.25 -12.78 -4.12
C LEU A 69 2.93 -12.09 -4.50
N TYR A 70 2.92 -10.75 -4.58
CA TYR A 70 1.76 -9.99 -5.04
C TYR A 70 1.31 -10.43 -6.44
N PHE A 71 2.24 -10.47 -7.41
CA PHE A 71 1.92 -10.89 -8.77
C PHE A 71 1.38 -12.32 -8.81
N PHE A 72 1.96 -13.24 -8.05
CA PHE A 72 1.51 -14.63 -8.00
C PHE A 72 0.11 -14.76 -7.38
N VAL A 73 -0.14 -14.08 -6.25
CA VAL A 73 -1.44 -14.09 -5.57
C VAL A 73 -2.49 -13.44 -6.48
N PHE A 74 -2.24 -12.26 -7.01
CA PHE A 74 -3.21 -11.54 -7.83
C PHE A 74 -3.48 -12.25 -9.17
N ASN A 75 -2.43 -12.67 -9.88
CA ASN A 75 -2.58 -13.31 -11.19
C ASN A 75 -3.19 -14.72 -11.09
N ARG A 76 -3.04 -15.41 -9.95
CA ARG A 76 -3.58 -16.77 -9.77
C ARG A 76 -4.93 -16.83 -9.04
N LEU A 77 -5.18 -15.92 -8.09
CA LEU A 77 -6.41 -15.93 -7.27
C LEU A 77 -7.46 -14.93 -7.76
N VAL A 78 -7.05 -13.76 -8.28
CA VAL A 78 -8.00 -12.73 -8.72
C VAL A 78 -8.39 -12.92 -10.19
N LYS A 79 -7.46 -13.30 -11.06
CA LYS A 79 -7.73 -13.48 -12.51
C LYS A 79 -8.38 -14.84 -12.87
N LYS A 80 -8.46 -15.77 -11.92
CA LYS A 80 -9.09 -17.08 -12.12
C LYS A 80 -10.58 -17.10 -11.74
N ASN A 81 -11.05 -16.09 -11.01
CA ASN A 81 -12.48 -15.81 -10.79
C ASN A 81 -12.98 -14.77 -11.80
#